data_AF-R5B8Z9-F1
#
_entry.id   AF-R5B8Z9-F1
#
_cell.length_a   1.000
_cell.length_b   1.000
_cell.length_c   1.000
_cell.angle_alpha   90.00
_cell.angle_beta   90.00
_cell.angle_gamma   90.00
#
_symmetry.space_group_name_H-M   'P 1'
#
loop_
_entity.id
_entity.type
_entity.pdbx_description
1 polymer ?
#
loop_
_entity_poly.entity_id
_entity_poly.type
_entity_poly.pdbx_seq_one_letter_code
_entity_poly.pdbx_strand_id
1 'polypeptide(L)'
;MTVQDIKVLLGNLIEYFTDEESAKDVRKGLDTEFDSQVTTDGVYNSYVRISYFNDGWPQEVVSQNNISLGDRQKLKQKYITWDYRSVGHSE
;
A
#
# COMPACT_ATOMS: atom_id res chain seq x y z
N MET A 1 0.94 -7.20 5.12
CA MET A 1 1.53 -6.77 6.40
C MET A 1 0.40 -6.67 7.40
N THR A 2 0.45 -7.47 8.45
CA THR A 2 -0.59 -7.62 9.47
C THR A 2 -0.23 -6.79 10.72
N VAL A 3 -1.19 -6.61 11.63
CA VAL A 3 -0.96 -5.98 12.94
C VAL A 3 0.15 -6.72 13.71
N GLN A 4 0.20 -8.05 13.60
CA GLN A 4 1.24 -8.89 14.20
C GLN A 4 2.64 -8.57 13.66
N ASP A 5 2.76 -8.35 12.34
CA ASP A 5 4.04 -8.01 11.71
C ASP A 5 4.57 -6.65 12.22
N ILE A 6 3.66 -5.69 12.47
CA ILE A 6 4.00 -4.37 13.00
C ILE A 6 4.45 -4.48 14.47
N LYS A 7 3.74 -5.27 15.29
CA LYS A 7 4.12 -5.52 16.69
C LYS A 7 5.53 -6.11 16.80
N VAL A 8 5.85 -7.07 15.94
CA VAL A 8 7.18 -7.72 15.91
C VAL A 8 8.28 -6.73 15.50
N LEU A 9 8.04 -5.93 14.46
CA LEU A 9 9.01 -4.92 14.00
C LEU A 9 9.28 -3.85 15.07
N LEU A 10 8.23 -3.34 15.72
CA LEU A 10 8.38 -2.35 16.78
C LEU A 10 9.04 -2.95 18.02
N GLY A 11 8.66 -4.16 18.43
CA GLY A 11 9.27 -4.86 19.56
C GLY A 11 10.78 -5.06 19.37
N ASN A 12 11.20 -5.51 18.18
CA ASN A 12 12.62 -5.69 17.86
C ASN A 12 13.38 -4.35 17.82
N LEU A 13 12.75 -3.27 17.36
CA LEU A 13 13.33 -1.93 17.35
C LEU A 13 13.58 -1.41 18.78
N ILE A 14 12.60 -1.60 19.66
CA ILE A 14 12.68 -1.15 21.06
C ILE A 14 13.75 -1.92 21.83
N GLU A 15 13.86 -3.22 21.62
CA GLU A 15 14.93 -4.04 22.21
C GLU A 15 16.33 -3.62 21.75
N TYR A 16 16.45 -3.03 20.56
CA TYR A 16 17.73 -2.52 20.05
C TYR A 16 18.15 -1.20 20.72
N PHE A 17 17.19 -0.36 21.13
CA PHE A 17 17.46 1.00 21.64
C PHE A 17 17.29 1.16 23.16
N THR A 18 16.82 0.13 23.85
CA THR A 18 16.47 0.22 25.29
C THR A 18 16.99 -0.99 26.05
N ASP A 19 17.25 -0.81 27.34
CA ASP A 19 17.61 -1.90 28.25
C ASP A 19 16.50 -2.96 28.38
N GLU A 20 16.86 -4.18 28.78
CA GLU A 20 15.97 -5.33 28.82
C GLU A 20 14.69 -5.12 29.66
N GLU A 21 14.79 -4.31 30.73
CA GLU A 21 13.66 -4.06 31.63
C GLU A 21 12.68 -3.07 31.01
N SER A 22 13.19 -1.97 30.47
CA SER A 22 12.40 -1.00 29.71
C SER A 22 11.78 -1.60 28.44
N ALA A 23 12.52 -2.48 27.75
CA ALA A 23 12.01 -3.17 26.56
C ALA A 23 10.84 -4.12 26.91
N LYS A 24 10.90 -4.82 28.04
CA LYS A 24 9.82 -5.70 28.51
C LYS A 24 8.54 -4.92 28.82
N ASP A 25 8.66 -3.79 29.51
CA ASP A 25 7.50 -2.96 29.85
C ASP A 25 6.84 -2.36 28.61
N VAL A 26 7.63 -1.84 27.67
CA VAL A 26 7.10 -1.30 26.41
C VAL A 26 6.49 -2.42 25.56
N ARG A 27 7.12 -3.61 25.49
CA ARG A 27 6.59 -4.76 24.74
C ARG A 27 5.28 -5.27 25.33
N LYS A 28 5.16 -5.29 26.66
CA LYS A 28 3.91 -5.62 27.35
C LYS A 28 2.80 -4.61 27.02
N GLY A 29 3.10 -3.31 27.04
CA GLY A 29 2.17 -2.26 26.62
C GLY A 29 1.76 -2.40 25.16
N LEU A 30 2.69 -2.76 24.28
CA LEU A 30 2.44 -3.03 22.85
C LEU A 30 1.53 -4.26 22.66
N ASP A 31 1.71 -5.33 23.42
CA ASP A 31 0.84 -6.50 23.32
C ASP A 31 -0.58 -6.23 23.84
N THR A 32 -0.72 -5.45 24.93
CA THR A 32 -2.01 -5.22 25.59
C THR A 32 -2.82 -4.05 25.03
N GLU A 33 -2.18 -2.97 24.57
CA GLU A 33 -2.87 -1.73 24.19
C GLU A 33 -2.80 -1.43 22.69
N PHE A 34 -1.89 -2.04 21.94
CA PHE A 34 -1.79 -1.74 20.50
C PHE A 34 -3.03 -2.21 19.73
N ASP A 35 -3.60 -3.36 20.07
CA ASP A 35 -4.81 -3.87 19.40
C ASP A 35 -6.04 -3.02 19.70
N SER A 36 -6.09 -2.34 20.87
CA SER A 36 -7.18 -1.43 21.22
C SER A 36 -7.01 -0.05 20.58
N GLN A 37 -5.80 0.33 20.19
CA GLN A 37 -5.52 1.58 19.47
C GLN A 37 -5.60 1.41 17.94
N VAL A 38 -5.28 0.23 17.42
CA VAL A 38 -5.46 -0.12 16.00
C VAL A 38 -6.92 -0.56 15.77
N THR A 39 -7.82 0.41 15.82
CA THR A 39 -9.27 0.22 15.63
C THR A 39 -9.71 0.19 14.18
N THR A 40 -8.79 0.46 13.25
CA THR A 40 -9.14 0.77 11.87
C THR A 40 -8.47 -0.18 10.90
N ASP A 41 -9.28 -1.02 10.27
CA ASP A 41 -8.84 -1.87 9.16
C ASP A 41 -8.34 -1.00 8.01
N GLY A 42 -7.03 -1.08 7.76
CA GLY A 42 -6.38 -0.47 6.62
C GLY A 42 -6.43 -1.41 5.42
N VAL A 43 -7.22 -1.10 4.39
CA VAL A 43 -7.25 -1.89 3.15
C VAL A 43 -6.41 -1.18 2.09
N TYR A 44 -5.41 -1.90 1.58
CA TYR A 44 -4.62 -1.48 0.43
C TYR A 44 -5.04 -2.29 -0.79
N ASN A 45 -5.54 -1.62 -1.84
CA ASN A 45 -5.90 -2.26 -3.10
C ASN A 45 -5.18 -1.56 -4.25
N SER A 46 -4.50 -2.34 -5.10
CA SER A 46 -3.86 -1.86 -6.30
C SER A 46 -4.47 -2.53 -7.53
N TYR A 47 -4.88 -1.71 -8.50
CA TYR A 47 -5.46 -2.14 -9.76
C TYR A 47 -4.66 -1.58 -10.93
N VAL A 48 -4.37 -2.43 -11.91
CA VAL A 48 -3.74 -2.03 -13.18
C VAL A 48 -4.53 -2.63 -14.33
N ARG A 49 -4.89 -1.78 -15.29
CA ARG A 49 -5.51 -2.17 -16.55
C ARG A 49 -4.72 -1.55 -17.69
N ILE A 50 -4.36 -2.39 -18.66
CA ILE A 50 -3.76 -1.96 -19.91
C ILE A 50 -4.67 -2.43 -21.04
N SER A 51 -5.09 -1.51 -21.89
CA SER A 51 -5.74 -1.81 -23.15
C SER A 51 -4.73 -1.66 -24.28
N TYR A 52 -4.87 -2.44 -25.34
CA TYR A 52 -3.93 -2.47 -26.46
C TYR A 52 -4.64 -2.22 -27.79
N PHE A 53 -3.94 -1.60 -28.72
CA PHE A 53 -4.31 -1.59 -30.13
C PHE A 53 -4.11 -2.97 -30.76
N ASN A 54 -4.65 -3.18 -31.96
CA ASN A 54 -4.56 -4.46 -32.67
C ASN A 54 -3.12 -4.93 -32.95
N ASP A 55 -2.17 -4.00 -33.01
CA ASP A 55 -0.74 -4.28 -33.19
C ASP A 55 0.01 -4.49 -31.86
N GLY A 56 -0.71 -4.55 -30.74
CA GLY A 56 -0.13 -4.79 -29.42
C GLY A 56 0.46 -3.57 -28.74
N TRP A 57 0.34 -2.36 -29.32
CA TRP A 57 0.78 -1.13 -28.66
C TRP A 57 -0.22 -0.68 -27.56
N PRO A 58 0.22 -0.24 -26.36
CA PRO A 58 -0.66 0.04 -25.21
C PRO A 58 -1.66 1.22 -25.37
N GLN A 59 -2.82 1.03 -25.98
CA GLN A 59 -3.87 2.05 -26.14
C GLN A 59 -4.19 2.88 -24.89
N GLU A 60 -4.26 2.26 -23.71
CA GLU A 60 -4.65 2.96 -22.50
C GLU A 60 -4.04 2.29 -21.29
N VAL A 61 -3.50 3.08 -20.35
CA VAL A 61 -3.02 2.56 -19.07
C VAL A 61 -3.74 3.26 -17.94
N VAL A 62 -4.46 2.48 -17.13
CA VAL A 62 -5.06 2.90 -15.87
C VAL A 62 -4.34 2.17 -14.75
N SER A 63 -3.76 2.92 -13.82
CA SER A 63 -3.19 2.38 -12.59
C SER A 63 -3.81 3.12 -11.41
N GLN A 64 -4.35 2.38 -10.46
CA GLN A 64 -5.05 2.90 -9.29
C GLN A 64 -4.49 2.24 -8.03
N ASN A 65 -4.18 3.08 -7.05
CA ASN A 65 -3.89 2.66 -5.69
C ASN A 65 -4.94 3.27 -4.77
N ASN A 66 -5.69 2.42 -4.09
CA ASN A 66 -6.66 2.82 -3.07
C ASN A 66 -6.11 2.46 -1.70
N ILE A 67 -6.13 3.44 -0.80
CA ILE A 67 -5.84 3.27 0.62
C ILE A 67 -7.09 3.69 1.37
N SER A 68 -7.75 2.76 2.03
CA SER A 68 -8.83 3.05 2.97
C SER A 68 -8.37 2.84 4.40
N LEU A 69 -8.69 3.79 5.26
CA LEU A 69 -8.50 3.75 6.70
C LEU A 69 -9.86 4.08 7.34
N GLY A 70 -10.66 3.05 7.60
CA GLY A 70 -12.03 3.22 8.12
C GLY A 70 -12.89 3.98 7.13
N ASP A 71 -13.53 5.06 7.57
CA ASP A 71 -14.38 5.91 6.71
C ASP A 71 -13.59 6.83 5.77
N ARG A 72 -12.26 6.94 5.95
CA ARG A 72 -11.41 7.81 5.14
C ARG A 72 -10.75 7.02 4.02
N GLN A 73 -10.93 7.46 2.79
CA GLN A 73 -10.36 6.81 1.61
C GLN A 73 -9.52 7.81 0.79
N LYS A 74 -8.41 7.33 0.25
CA LYS A 74 -7.56 8.08 -0.68
C LYS A 74 -7.27 7.23 -1.91
N LEU A 75 -7.77 7.68 -3.05
CA LEU A 75 -7.49 7.09 -4.36
C LEU A 75 -6.39 7.90 -5.07
N LYS A 76 -5.30 7.22 -5.45
CA LYS A 76 -4.28 7.76 -6.34
C LYS A 76 -4.39 7.04 -7.68
N GLN A 77 -4.74 7.77 -8.73
CA GLN A 77 -4.88 7.24 -10.08
C GLN A 77 -3.81 7.84 -11.00
N LYS A 78 -3.19 6.99 -11.81
CA LYS A 78 -2.39 7.35 -12.98
C LYS A 78 -3.17 6.89 -14.22
N TYR A 79 -3.41 7.83 -15.13
CA TYR A 79 -4.09 7.60 -16.39
C TYR A 79 -3.18 8.08 -17.53
N ILE A 80 -2.80 7.17 -18.42
CA ILE A 80 -1.98 7.47 -19.59
C ILE A 80 -2.79 7.10 -20.82
N THR A 81 -2.91 8.06 -21.73
CA THR A 81 -3.51 7.90 -23.05
C THR A 81 -2.62 8.56 -24.09
N TRP A 82 -2.86 8.24 -25.35
CA TRP A 82 -2.12 8.79 -26.48
C TRP A 82 -2.66 10.18 -26.81
N ASP A 83 -1.77 11.16 -26.87
CA ASP A 83 -2.11 12.48 -27.42
C ASP A 83 -2.14 12.43 -28.97
N TYR A 84 -1.18 11.71 -29.55
CA TYR A 84 -1.10 11.46 -30.98
C TYR A 84 -0.41 10.11 -31.24
N ARG A 85 -0.89 9.40 -32.27
CA ARG A 85 -0.27 8.15 -32.73
C ARG A 85 -0.20 8.12 -34.25
N SER A 86 1.02 8.15 -34.78
CA SER A 86 1.29 7.88 -36.20
C SER A 86 1.44 6.37 -36.40
N VAL A 87 0.50 5.77 -37.12
CA VAL A 87 0.67 4.44 -37.69
C VAL A 87 1.07 4.65 -39.15
N GLY A 88 2.28 4.23 -39.53
CA GLY A 88 2.78 4.45 -40.88
C GLY A 88 1.77 3.96 -41.92
N HIS A 89 1.63 4.70 -43.03
CA HIS A 89 0.82 4.26 -44.17
C HIS A 89 1.27 2.86 -44.58
N SER A 90 0.41 1.86 -44.35
CA SER A 90 0.47 0.60 -45.07
C SER A 90 0.03 0.90 -46.50
N GLU A 91 0.97 0.93 -47.43
CA GLU A 91 0.71 0.82 -48.87
C GLU A 91 0.01 -0.51 -49.20
#